data_AF-A0A1G5RY03-F1
#
_entry.id   AF-A0A1G5RY03-F1
#
_cell.length_a   1.000
_cell.length_b   1.000
_cell.length_c   1.000
_cell.angle_alpha   90.00
_cell.angle_beta   90.00
_cell.angle_gamma   90.00
#
_symmetry.space_group_name_H-M   'P 1'
#
loop_
_entity.id
_entity.type
_entity.pdbx_description
1 polymer ?
#
loop_
_entity_poly.entity_id
_entity_poly.type
_entity_poly.pdbx_seq_one_letter_code
_entity_poly.pdbx_strand_id
1 'polypeptide(L)'
;MRRVWFIVAMTLLMMGFAAGFIVSGGADTSEMIRVYRNLIQVQVNGSPVTMDNFLYNKRTYVPMREVAELLGKDVRWNAYTKTAGIDDMVYEGEALAALLPSETGYTWIYSGFAEYGHTMTLDRIEAAANRRTYVVSGEIEDSSGGEATFDRSLQLSYVLQGNAMVQVLAAPRMLDSRFDRLTLTETPLVAGTTWTETLTDRTGRWTKLDAIIEKVEVVDGKKQYTIRHQEVGTSYYELRVIREGAGVIAFEKLLQLTDEAFPVSYSLYMGGQLTEVSLTLYFATPNADGLLPESRTMLVADGAVAKAAVMGLIWGPQSDNLRPTIPDGTRLLGVSIADGICTVDFSREFVDNHPGGSAGEIMTLSSILETLKQFPSIDKVQILVEGQKGATLGNVLLDKPLE
;
A
#
# COMPACT_ATOMS: atom_id res chain seq x y z
N MET A 1 51.55 -45.68 36.72
CA MET A 1 50.33 -45.58 37.56
C MET A 1 49.37 -44.64 36.86
N ARG A 2 48.33 -45.17 36.18
CA ARG A 2 46.92 -45.29 36.60
C ARG A 2 46.18 -43.95 36.78
N ARG A 3 45.13 -43.80 35.96
CA ARG A 3 44.17 -42.69 35.78
C ARG A 3 43.37 -42.34 37.05
N VAL A 4 42.80 -41.13 37.14
CA VAL A 4 41.34 -40.80 37.06
C VAL A 4 41.05 -39.35 37.57
N TRP A 5 40.06 -38.75 36.90
CA TRP A 5 39.35 -37.46 36.97
C TRP A 5 38.93 -36.87 38.34
N PHE A 6 38.69 -35.55 38.39
CA PHE A 6 37.70 -34.93 39.30
C PHE A 6 36.94 -33.74 38.69
N ILE A 7 35.68 -33.65 39.10
CA ILE A 7 34.54 -32.85 38.63
C ILE A 7 34.44 -31.52 39.40
N VAL A 8 33.94 -30.49 38.70
CA VAL A 8 33.58 -29.16 39.22
C VAL A 8 32.17 -29.18 39.82
N ALA A 9 31.99 -28.58 40.99
CA ALA A 9 30.69 -28.18 41.53
C ALA A 9 30.80 -26.74 42.05
N MET A 10 30.11 -25.81 41.38
CA MET A 10 30.02 -24.40 41.80
C MET A 10 28.60 -24.13 42.30
N THR A 11 28.49 -23.81 43.59
CA THR A 11 27.26 -23.47 44.29
C THR A 11 27.04 -21.95 44.25
N LEU A 12 25.84 -21.55 43.85
CA LEU A 12 25.34 -20.18 43.78
C LEU A 12 24.81 -19.71 45.14
N LEU A 13 25.14 -18.48 45.56
CA LEU A 13 24.36 -17.74 46.56
C LEU A 13 24.29 -16.26 46.15
N MET A 14 23.08 -15.80 45.83
CA MET A 14 22.75 -14.41 45.53
C MET A 14 22.35 -13.65 46.81
N MET A 15 22.92 -12.46 46.99
CA MET A 15 22.31 -11.26 47.59
C MET A 15 22.63 -10.14 46.59
N GLY A 16 21.76 -9.24 46.13
CA GLY A 16 20.49 -8.74 46.62
C GLY A 16 20.54 -7.25 46.30
N PHE A 17 19.84 -6.79 45.26
CA PHE A 17 19.62 -5.36 45.02
C PHE A 17 18.24 -5.18 44.35
N ALA A 18 17.35 -4.53 45.09
CA ALA A 18 15.99 -4.23 44.65
C ALA A 18 15.97 -2.87 43.94
N ALA A 19 15.45 -2.85 42.72
CA ALA A 19 14.89 -1.66 42.08
C ALA A 19 13.51 -2.07 41.55
N GLY A 20 12.47 -1.38 42.04
CA GLY A 20 11.08 -1.74 41.81
C GLY A 20 10.65 -1.51 40.36
N PHE A 21 10.08 -2.55 39.77
CA PHE A 21 9.15 -2.44 38.64
C PHE A 21 7.74 -2.60 39.19
N ILE A 22 6.90 -1.58 38.99
CA ILE A 22 5.45 -1.71 39.17
C ILE A 22 4.94 -2.49 37.95
N VAL A 23 4.66 -3.79 38.15
CA VAL A 23 3.89 -4.58 37.19
C VAL A 23 2.43 -4.26 37.43
N SER A 24 1.76 -3.65 36.45
CA SER A 24 0.32 -3.62 36.37
C SER A 24 -0.17 -5.05 36.15
N GLY A 25 -0.57 -5.72 37.22
CA GLY A 25 -1.20 -7.03 37.15
C GLY A 25 -2.56 -6.92 36.47
N GLY A 26 -2.63 -7.25 35.19
CA GLY A 26 -3.89 -7.65 34.57
C GLY A 26 -4.40 -8.87 35.32
N ALA A 27 -5.61 -8.79 35.88
CA ALA A 27 -6.23 -9.93 36.52
C ALA A 27 -6.37 -11.05 35.48
N ASP A 28 -5.70 -12.18 35.73
CA ASP A 28 -5.86 -13.39 34.94
C ASP A 28 -7.32 -13.83 35.05
N THR A 29 -8.06 -13.70 33.95
CA THR A 29 -9.46 -14.11 33.85
C THR A 29 -9.59 -15.57 33.40
N SER A 30 -8.49 -16.33 33.36
CA SER A 30 -8.52 -17.73 32.97
C SER A 30 -9.23 -18.58 34.03
N GLU A 31 -10.19 -19.38 33.57
CA GLU A 31 -10.78 -20.44 34.39
C GLU A 31 -9.90 -21.70 34.29
N MET A 32 -9.45 -22.20 35.44
CA MET A 32 -8.77 -23.50 35.47
C MET A 32 -9.77 -24.64 35.29
N ILE A 33 -9.66 -25.36 34.18
CA ILE A 33 -10.43 -26.57 33.92
C ILE A 33 -9.67 -27.77 34.48
N ARG A 34 -10.28 -28.49 35.43
CA ARG A 34 -9.76 -29.79 35.88
C ARG A 34 -10.14 -30.86 34.87
N VAL A 35 -9.13 -31.45 34.25
CA VAL A 35 -9.28 -32.58 33.31
C VAL A 35 -8.62 -33.83 33.88
N TYR A 36 -9.11 -35.00 33.50
CA TYR A 36 -8.47 -36.27 33.83
C TYR A 36 -7.67 -36.73 32.61
N ARG A 37 -6.36 -37.01 32.78
CA ARG A 37 -5.60 -37.74 31.74
C ARG A 37 -6.25 -39.11 31.58
N ASN A 38 -6.61 -39.44 30.34
CA ASN A 38 -7.37 -40.64 30.06
C ASN A 38 -6.44 -41.74 29.54
N LEU A 39 -6.72 -42.99 29.93
CA LEU A 39 -5.95 -44.19 29.54
C LEU A 39 -6.52 -44.83 28.27
N ILE A 40 -7.43 -44.16 27.56
CA ILE A 40 -8.06 -44.68 26.35
C ILE A 40 -7.00 -44.71 25.24
N GLN A 41 -6.78 -45.92 24.73
CA GLN A 41 -5.90 -46.17 23.59
C GLN A 41 -6.63 -45.74 22.31
N VAL A 42 -6.14 -44.69 21.65
CA VAL A 42 -6.71 -44.19 20.40
C VAL A 42 -6.25 -45.07 19.26
N GLN A 43 -7.14 -45.34 18.29
CA GLN A 43 -6.82 -46.06 17.07
C GLN A 43 -7.21 -45.23 15.85
N VAL A 44 -6.35 -45.24 14.83
CA VAL A 44 -6.62 -44.64 13.52
C VAL A 44 -6.46 -45.74 12.48
N ASN A 45 -7.51 -45.98 11.67
CA ASN A 45 -7.56 -47.07 10.69
C ASN A 45 -7.23 -48.46 11.28
N GLY A 46 -7.62 -48.70 12.53
CA GLY A 46 -7.36 -49.95 13.25
C GLY A 46 -5.95 -50.09 13.85
N SER A 47 -5.06 -49.13 13.61
CA SER A 47 -3.72 -49.09 14.20
C SER A 47 -3.72 -48.26 15.49
N PRO A 48 -3.16 -48.76 16.61
CA PRO A 48 -3.00 -47.97 17.83
C PRO A 48 -2.09 -46.77 17.59
N VAL A 49 -2.47 -45.60 18.11
CA VAL A 49 -1.66 -44.38 18.04
C VAL A 49 -1.55 -43.75 19.43
N THR A 50 -0.33 -43.33 19.78
CA THR A 50 -0.04 -42.60 21.01
C THR A 50 -0.30 -41.11 20.77
N MET A 51 -1.22 -40.52 21.54
CA MET A 51 -1.51 -39.09 21.51
C MET A 51 -1.98 -38.60 22.88
N ASP A 52 -1.76 -37.32 23.16
CA ASP A 52 -2.21 -36.69 24.41
C ASP A 52 -3.73 -36.47 24.38
N ASN A 53 -4.48 -37.25 25.15
CA ASN A 53 -5.93 -37.09 25.27
C ASN A 53 -6.37 -36.88 26.73
N PHE A 54 -7.53 -36.25 26.89
CA PHE A 54 -8.11 -36.04 28.22
C PHE A 54 -9.61 -36.23 28.20
N LEU A 55 -10.17 -36.58 29.36
CA LEU A 55 -11.60 -36.69 29.56
C LEU A 55 -12.12 -35.41 30.22
N TYR A 56 -13.12 -34.81 29.60
CA TYR A 56 -13.84 -33.66 30.14
C TYR A 56 -15.33 -33.79 29.82
N ASN A 57 -16.21 -33.63 30.81
CA ASN A 57 -17.67 -33.77 30.67
C ASN A 57 -18.12 -35.04 29.92
N LYS A 58 -17.53 -36.20 30.26
CA LYS A 58 -17.79 -37.51 29.62
C LYS A 58 -17.49 -37.56 28.11
N ARG A 59 -16.70 -36.61 27.59
CA ARG A 59 -16.18 -36.61 26.21
C ARG A 59 -14.66 -36.73 26.23
N THR A 60 -14.13 -37.57 25.35
CA THR A 60 -12.69 -37.66 25.13
C THR A 60 -12.29 -36.56 24.14
N TYR A 61 -11.41 -35.68 24.58
CA TYR A 61 -10.80 -34.66 23.75
C TYR A 61 -9.45 -35.17 23.27
N VAL A 62 -9.22 -35.04 21.97
CA VAL A 62 -7.99 -35.44 21.29
C VAL A 62 -7.39 -34.22 20.58
N PRO A 63 -6.07 -34.15 20.39
CA PRO A 63 -5.42 -33.02 19.76
C PRO A 63 -5.79 -33.02 18.28
N MET A 64 -6.49 -31.98 17.86
CA MET A 64 -6.97 -31.84 16.48
C MET A 64 -5.84 -31.97 15.45
N ARG A 65 -4.66 -31.40 15.74
CA ARG A 65 -3.45 -31.50 14.91
C ARG A 65 -3.03 -32.94 14.67
N GLU A 66 -2.86 -33.70 15.76
CA GLU A 66 -2.38 -35.09 15.67
C GLU A 66 -3.37 -35.96 14.91
N VAL A 67 -4.68 -35.81 15.16
CA VAL A 67 -5.72 -36.55 14.42
C VAL A 67 -5.70 -36.20 12.93
N ALA A 68 -5.59 -34.92 12.59
CA ALA A 68 -5.56 -34.46 11.21
C ALA A 68 -4.31 -34.95 10.46
N GLU A 69 -3.12 -34.83 11.06
CA GLU A 69 -1.86 -35.28 10.48
C GLU A 69 -1.84 -36.79 10.26
N LEU A 70 -2.42 -37.57 11.19
CA LEU A 70 -2.60 -39.03 11.03
C LEU A 70 -3.55 -39.41 9.89
N LEU A 71 -4.49 -38.53 9.56
CA LEU A 71 -5.37 -38.67 8.39
C LEU A 71 -4.72 -38.12 7.11
N GLY A 72 -3.44 -37.74 7.16
CA GLY A 72 -2.68 -37.19 6.05
C GLY A 72 -3.05 -35.74 5.71
N LYS A 73 -3.60 -34.99 6.68
CA LYS A 73 -4.04 -33.60 6.50
C LYS A 73 -3.08 -32.61 7.17
N ASP A 74 -2.89 -31.42 6.59
CA ASP A 74 -2.06 -30.36 7.18
C ASP A 74 -2.89 -29.47 8.12
N VAL A 75 -2.33 -29.03 9.25
CA VAL A 75 -3.03 -28.15 10.21
C VAL A 75 -2.27 -26.85 10.43
N ARG A 76 -2.91 -25.74 10.05
CA ARG A 76 -2.32 -24.40 10.14
C ARG A 76 -3.09 -23.51 11.12
N TRP A 77 -2.35 -22.64 11.80
CA TRP A 77 -2.90 -21.65 12.74
C TRP A 77 -2.73 -20.25 12.14
N ASN A 78 -3.84 -19.54 11.99
CA ASN A 78 -3.83 -18.11 11.64
C ASN A 78 -3.96 -17.30 12.94
N ALA A 79 -2.87 -16.64 13.34
CA ALA A 79 -2.83 -15.84 14.57
C ALA A 79 -3.67 -14.54 14.49
N TYR A 80 -3.93 -14.03 13.29
CA TYR A 80 -4.70 -12.81 13.06
C TYR A 80 -6.21 -13.06 13.25
N THR A 81 -6.75 -14.10 12.61
CA THR A 81 -8.16 -14.49 12.73
C THR A 81 -8.43 -15.38 13.94
N LYS A 82 -7.38 -15.88 14.61
CA LYS A 82 -7.46 -16.89 15.68
C LYS A 82 -8.19 -18.16 15.23
N THR A 83 -7.98 -18.55 13.98
CA THR A 83 -8.59 -19.76 13.39
C THR A 83 -7.54 -20.82 13.11
N ALA A 84 -7.92 -22.08 13.33
CA ALA A 84 -7.16 -23.24 12.89
C ALA A 84 -7.90 -23.91 11.72
N GLY A 85 -7.20 -24.19 10.62
CA GLY A 85 -7.74 -24.90 9.45
C GLY A 85 -7.09 -26.27 9.32
N ILE A 86 -7.84 -27.26 8.84
CA ILE A 86 -7.37 -28.63 8.54
C ILE A 86 -7.54 -28.84 7.05
N ASP A 87 -6.45 -29.07 6.33
CA ASP A 87 -6.43 -29.19 4.87
C ASP A 87 -6.98 -27.99 4.10
N ASP A 88 -7.39 -26.95 4.82
CA ASP A 88 -7.43 -25.61 4.32
C ASP A 88 -5.97 -25.24 4.02
N MET A 89 -5.56 -25.45 2.77
CA MET A 89 -4.70 -24.47 2.14
C MET A 89 -5.51 -23.18 2.16
N VAL A 90 -5.59 -22.51 3.32
CA VAL A 90 -6.08 -21.14 3.38
C VAL A 90 -5.11 -20.42 2.50
N TYR A 91 -5.58 -20.15 1.30
CA TYR A 91 -4.95 -19.30 0.36
C TYR A 91 -4.82 -17.97 1.10
N GLU A 92 -3.64 -17.72 1.71
CA GLU A 92 -3.24 -16.37 2.14
C GLU A 92 -3.29 -15.41 0.94
N GLY A 93 -3.45 -15.94 -0.26
CA GLY A 93 -3.86 -15.19 -1.41
C GLY A 93 -5.19 -14.45 -1.31
N GLU A 94 -6.06 -14.63 -0.31
CA GLU A 94 -7.10 -13.60 -0.04
C GLU A 94 -6.51 -12.34 0.61
N ALA A 95 -5.56 -12.50 1.53
CA ALA A 95 -4.81 -11.36 2.07
C ALA A 95 -3.94 -10.69 1.00
N LEU A 96 -3.31 -11.47 0.12
CA LEU A 96 -2.58 -10.92 -1.03
C LEU A 96 -3.52 -10.36 -2.11
N ALA A 97 -4.69 -10.96 -2.33
CA ALA A 97 -5.68 -10.43 -3.28
C ALA A 97 -6.25 -9.10 -2.81
N ALA A 98 -6.38 -8.90 -1.50
CA ALA A 98 -6.75 -7.60 -0.93
C ALA A 98 -5.72 -6.50 -1.22
N LEU A 99 -4.50 -6.85 -1.66
CA LEU A 99 -3.51 -5.86 -2.14
C LEU A 99 -3.81 -5.38 -3.55
N LEU A 100 -4.54 -6.13 -4.38
CA LEU A 100 -4.76 -5.83 -5.79
C LEU A 100 -6.21 -5.36 -6.04
N PRO A 101 -6.48 -4.63 -7.13
CA PRO A 101 -7.84 -4.25 -7.49
C PRO A 101 -8.73 -5.46 -7.73
N SER A 102 -9.98 -5.41 -7.25
CA SER A 102 -10.94 -6.51 -7.40
C SER A 102 -11.72 -6.48 -8.72
N GLU A 103 -11.67 -5.38 -9.46
CA GLU A 103 -12.50 -5.15 -10.64
C GLU A 103 -11.66 -4.94 -11.91
N THR A 104 -12.02 -5.66 -12.97
CA THR A 104 -11.45 -5.44 -14.31
C THR A 104 -11.76 -4.02 -14.79
N GLY A 105 -10.89 -3.47 -15.64
CA GLY A 105 -10.98 -2.08 -16.07
C GLY A 105 -10.41 -1.08 -15.07
N TYR A 106 -9.91 -1.53 -13.91
CA TYR A 106 -9.07 -0.70 -13.05
C TYR A 106 -7.82 -0.27 -13.83
N THR A 107 -7.59 1.03 -13.93
CA THR A 107 -6.43 1.59 -14.60
C THR A 107 -5.47 2.16 -13.58
N TRP A 108 -4.17 2.00 -13.84
CA TRP A 108 -3.10 2.70 -13.15
C TRP A 108 -2.44 3.67 -14.13
N ILE A 109 -2.25 4.91 -13.69
CA ILE A 109 -1.47 5.92 -14.40
C ILE A 109 -0.30 6.28 -13.49
N TYR A 110 0.91 6.00 -13.95
CA TYR A 110 2.14 6.30 -13.22
C TYR A 110 2.90 7.43 -13.89
N SER A 111 3.55 8.24 -13.07
CA SER A 111 4.51 9.26 -13.48
C SER A 111 5.77 9.18 -12.63
N GLY A 112 6.93 9.55 -13.18
CA GLY A 112 8.21 9.39 -12.51
C GLY A 112 9.35 10.18 -13.12
N PHE A 113 10.56 9.73 -12.79
CA PHE A 113 11.82 10.35 -13.15
C PHE A 113 11.95 10.63 -14.65
N ALA A 114 12.47 11.81 -15.01
CA ALA A 114 12.76 12.22 -16.39
C ALA A 114 11.59 12.03 -17.36
N GLU A 115 10.40 12.51 -16.97
CA GLU A 115 9.16 12.43 -17.77
C GLU A 115 8.71 10.99 -18.06
N TYR A 116 9.22 10.02 -17.30
CA TYR A 116 8.76 8.65 -17.41
C TYR A 116 7.29 8.57 -16.99
N GLY A 117 6.47 8.05 -17.88
CA GLY A 117 5.08 7.71 -17.60
C GLY A 117 4.74 6.33 -18.16
N HIS A 118 3.76 5.67 -17.56
CA HIS A 118 3.13 4.51 -18.18
C HIS A 118 1.73 4.31 -17.62
N THR A 119 0.89 3.70 -18.44
CA THR A 119 -0.47 3.34 -18.07
C THR A 119 -0.63 1.82 -18.10
N MET A 120 -1.45 1.30 -17.21
CA MET A 120 -1.79 -0.12 -17.12
C MET A 120 -3.28 -0.29 -16.88
N THR A 121 -3.88 -1.34 -17.40
CA THR A 121 -5.29 -1.70 -17.16
C THR A 121 -5.40 -3.17 -16.76
N LEU A 122 -6.19 -3.45 -15.72
CA LEU A 122 -6.51 -4.81 -15.30
C LEU A 122 -7.51 -5.43 -16.29
N ASP A 123 -7.04 -6.30 -17.18
CA ASP A 123 -7.87 -6.90 -18.22
C ASP A 123 -8.77 -8.00 -17.65
N ARG A 124 -8.22 -8.86 -16.80
CA ARG A 124 -8.92 -10.03 -16.25
C ARG A 124 -8.26 -10.58 -14.99
N ILE A 125 -9.07 -11.31 -14.22
CA ILE A 125 -8.63 -12.06 -13.05
C ILE A 125 -8.95 -13.53 -13.29
N GLU A 126 -7.94 -14.38 -13.32
CA GLU A 126 -8.05 -15.82 -13.53
C GLU A 126 -7.84 -16.54 -12.19
N ALA A 127 -8.84 -17.29 -11.72
CA ALA A 127 -8.77 -18.04 -10.47
C ALA A 127 -8.71 -19.56 -10.72
N ALA A 128 -7.76 -20.22 -10.06
CA ALA A 128 -7.62 -21.66 -9.96
C ALA A 128 -7.48 -22.04 -8.47
N ALA A 129 -7.60 -23.33 -8.15
CA ALA A 129 -7.69 -23.82 -6.76
C ALA A 129 -6.63 -23.24 -5.80
N ASN A 130 -5.38 -23.08 -6.25
CA ASN A 130 -4.26 -22.57 -5.43
C ASN A 130 -3.50 -21.41 -6.11
N ARG A 131 -4.12 -20.73 -7.07
CA ARG A 131 -3.46 -19.68 -7.86
C ARG A 131 -4.49 -18.68 -8.36
N ARG A 132 -4.18 -17.39 -8.26
CA ARG A 132 -4.93 -16.29 -8.87
C ARG A 132 -3.97 -15.46 -9.70
N THR A 133 -4.32 -15.19 -10.95
CA THR A 133 -3.50 -14.40 -11.87
C THR A 133 -4.28 -13.16 -12.28
N TYR A 134 -3.73 -11.99 -12.02
CA TYR A 134 -4.24 -10.70 -12.50
C TYR A 134 -3.47 -10.39 -13.77
N VAL A 135 -4.15 -10.35 -14.91
CA VAL A 135 -3.51 -10.08 -16.20
C VAL A 135 -3.72 -8.62 -16.56
N VAL A 136 -2.63 -7.93 -16.84
CA VAL A 136 -2.55 -6.49 -16.99
C VAL A 136 -1.88 -6.17 -18.32
N SER A 137 -2.53 -5.34 -19.13
CA SER A 137 -1.96 -4.72 -20.31
C SER A 137 -1.63 -3.26 -20.05
N GLY A 138 -0.70 -2.69 -20.80
CA GLY A 138 -0.33 -1.30 -20.63
C GLY A 138 0.53 -0.76 -21.77
N GLU A 139 0.89 0.51 -21.63
CA GLU A 139 1.78 1.20 -22.55
C GLU A 139 2.65 2.20 -21.80
N ILE A 140 3.92 2.31 -22.22
CA ILE A 140 4.83 3.36 -21.77
C ILE A 140 4.49 4.66 -22.51
N GLU A 141 4.40 5.76 -21.78
CA GLU A 141 4.13 7.07 -22.36
C GLU A 141 5.28 7.51 -23.28
N ASP A 142 4.92 8.21 -24.36
CA ASP A 142 5.89 8.77 -25.29
C ASP A 142 6.29 10.18 -24.84
N SER A 143 7.42 10.28 -24.14
CA SER A 143 7.99 11.57 -23.72
C SER A 143 8.63 12.37 -24.86
N SER A 144 8.74 11.81 -26.08
CA SER A 144 9.34 12.49 -27.24
C SER A 144 8.33 13.26 -28.10
N GLY A 145 7.05 13.29 -27.71
CA GLY A 145 6.02 14.01 -28.46
C GLY A 145 5.68 13.36 -29.82
N GLY A 146 5.82 12.04 -29.94
CA GLY A 146 5.46 11.28 -31.15
C GLY A 146 6.66 10.74 -31.94
N GLU A 147 7.89 10.94 -31.47
CA GLU A 147 9.11 10.48 -32.16
C GLU A 147 9.56 9.08 -31.70
N ALA A 148 8.83 8.44 -30.78
CA ALA A 148 9.17 7.11 -30.29
C ALA A 148 9.03 6.06 -31.40
N THR A 149 10.15 5.44 -31.76
CA THR A 149 10.22 4.39 -32.78
C THR A 149 10.26 2.97 -32.20
N PHE A 150 10.17 2.83 -30.87
CA PHE A 150 10.27 1.54 -30.18
C PHE A 150 8.91 1.03 -29.71
N ASP A 151 8.82 -0.28 -29.47
CA ASP A 151 7.64 -0.91 -28.90
C ASP A 151 7.42 -0.45 -27.45
N ARG A 152 6.30 0.25 -27.23
CA ARG A 152 5.89 0.81 -25.94
C ARG A 152 4.95 -0.12 -25.18
N SER A 153 4.58 -1.26 -25.75
CA SER A 153 3.66 -2.19 -25.12
C SER A 153 4.24 -2.80 -23.84
N LEU A 154 3.35 -2.99 -22.87
CA LEU A 154 3.63 -3.57 -21.57
C LEU A 154 2.63 -4.69 -21.32
N GLN A 155 3.14 -5.85 -20.92
CA GLN A 155 2.35 -6.95 -20.40
C GLN A 155 2.87 -7.28 -19.01
N LEU A 156 1.96 -7.33 -18.04
CA LEU A 156 2.27 -7.62 -16.65
C LEU A 156 1.28 -8.65 -16.11
N SER A 157 1.75 -9.48 -15.18
CA SER A 157 0.86 -10.32 -14.40
C SER A 157 1.26 -10.34 -12.95
N TYR A 158 0.27 -10.18 -12.05
CA TYR A 158 0.44 -10.51 -10.65
C TYR A 158 -0.07 -11.92 -10.41
N VAL A 159 0.82 -12.82 -10.01
CA VAL A 159 0.52 -14.22 -9.71
C VAL A 159 0.56 -14.42 -8.20
N LEU A 160 -0.61 -14.65 -7.64
CA LEU A 160 -0.80 -14.97 -6.24
C LEU A 160 -0.77 -16.50 -6.09
N GLN A 161 0.24 -17.05 -5.42
CA GLN A 161 0.40 -18.49 -5.24
C GLN A 161 1.09 -18.81 -3.92
N GLY A 162 0.49 -19.69 -3.12
CA GLY A 162 1.00 -20.00 -1.79
C GLY A 162 0.98 -18.77 -0.89
N ASN A 163 2.14 -18.39 -0.37
CA ASN A 163 2.32 -17.22 0.51
C ASN A 163 2.80 -15.98 -0.24
N ALA A 164 3.01 -16.06 -1.57
CA ALA A 164 3.73 -15.06 -2.35
C ALA A 164 2.84 -14.37 -3.40
N MET A 165 3.06 -13.06 -3.57
CA MET A 165 2.61 -12.30 -4.73
C MET A 165 3.80 -12.06 -5.65
N VAL A 166 3.76 -12.63 -6.85
CA VAL A 166 4.84 -12.54 -7.82
C VAL A 166 4.44 -11.66 -8.99
N GLN A 167 5.28 -10.69 -9.34
CA GLN A 167 5.18 -9.94 -10.59
C GLN A 167 5.88 -10.70 -11.70
N VAL A 168 5.23 -10.82 -12.85
CA VAL A 168 5.84 -11.25 -14.12
C VAL A 168 5.67 -10.12 -15.12
N LEU A 169 6.77 -9.64 -15.68
CA LEU A 169 6.84 -8.47 -16.52
C LEU A 169 7.40 -8.84 -17.90
N ALA A 170 6.71 -8.44 -18.94
CA ALA A 170 7.18 -8.45 -20.31
C ALA A 170 7.00 -7.04 -20.89
N ALA A 171 8.07 -6.25 -20.84
CA ALA A 171 8.13 -4.94 -21.45
C ALA A 171 9.55 -4.67 -21.97
N PRO A 172 9.71 -4.22 -23.23
CA PRO A 172 11.03 -3.98 -23.80
C PRO A 172 11.86 -2.95 -23.01
N ARG A 173 11.20 -1.90 -22.51
CA ARG A 173 11.88 -0.72 -21.91
C ARG A 173 11.05 -0.06 -20.80
N MET A 174 10.93 -0.72 -19.65
CA MET A 174 10.28 -0.16 -18.46
C MET A 174 11.32 0.34 -17.44
N LEU A 175 11.02 1.40 -16.68
CA LEU A 175 11.87 1.90 -15.60
C LEU A 175 11.96 0.91 -14.41
N ASP A 176 11.08 -0.09 -14.35
CA ASP A 176 10.97 -1.11 -13.31
C ASP A 176 12.22 -2.01 -13.17
N SER A 177 12.06 -3.11 -12.45
CA SER A 177 13.06 -4.13 -12.18
C SER A 177 13.76 -4.63 -13.44
N ARG A 178 15.03 -4.97 -13.27
CA ARG A 178 15.80 -5.71 -14.28
C ARG A 178 15.44 -7.20 -14.35
N PHE A 179 14.58 -7.67 -13.46
CA PHE A 179 14.08 -9.04 -13.41
C PHE A 179 12.68 -9.11 -14.03
N ASP A 180 12.49 -10.01 -14.99
CA ASP A 180 11.17 -10.25 -15.61
C ASP A 180 10.21 -11.00 -14.68
N ARG A 181 10.73 -11.54 -13.57
CA ARG A 181 9.96 -12.21 -12.53
C ARG A 181 10.55 -11.88 -11.17
N LEU A 182 9.73 -11.36 -10.27
CA LEU A 182 10.14 -10.94 -8.93
C LEU A 182 9.04 -11.22 -7.91
N THR A 183 9.37 -11.78 -6.75
CA THR A 183 8.43 -11.92 -5.65
C THR A 183 8.24 -10.56 -4.98
N LEU A 184 7.10 -9.92 -5.18
CA LEU A 184 6.85 -8.58 -4.65
C LEU A 184 6.66 -8.57 -3.14
N THR A 185 5.95 -9.55 -2.59
CA THR A 185 5.76 -9.69 -1.14
C THR A 185 5.40 -11.12 -0.78
N GLU A 186 5.67 -11.47 0.48
CA GLU A 186 5.22 -12.71 1.10
C GLU A 186 4.41 -12.42 2.36
N THR A 187 3.52 -13.35 2.66
CA THR A 187 2.79 -13.37 3.93
C THR A 187 3.63 -14.02 5.05
N PRO A 188 3.44 -13.61 6.33
CA PRO A 188 2.42 -12.68 6.82
C PRO A 188 2.70 -11.21 6.43
N LEU A 189 1.65 -10.46 6.10
CA LEU A 189 1.74 -9.04 5.71
C LEU A 189 1.95 -8.14 6.95
N VAL A 190 3.13 -8.24 7.57
CA VAL A 190 3.55 -7.47 8.75
C VAL A 190 5.00 -7.00 8.58
N ALA A 191 5.36 -5.90 9.22
CA ALA A 191 6.74 -5.40 9.18
C ALA A 191 7.70 -6.45 9.78
N GLY A 192 8.86 -6.63 9.15
CA GLY A 192 9.85 -7.63 9.52
C GLY A 192 9.69 -8.99 8.84
N THR A 193 8.64 -9.22 8.04
CA THR A 193 8.58 -10.42 7.19
C THR A 193 9.67 -10.36 6.13
N THR A 194 10.47 -11.43 6.04
CA THR A 194 11.63 -11.52 5.14
C THR A 194 11.59 -12.78 4.28
N TRP A 195 12.12 -12.68 3.06
CA TRP A 195 12.39 -13.82 2.20
C TRP A 195 13.67 -13.58 1.41
N THR A 196 14.20 -14.65 0.82
CA THR A 196 15.39 -14.60 -0.03
C THR A 196 15.08 -15.34 -1.30
N GLU A 197 15.41 -14.74 -2.45
CA GLU A 197 15.25 -15.39 -3.74
C GLU A 197 16.49 -15.23 -4.62
N THR A 198 16.69 -16.19 -5.50
CA THR A 198 17.76 -16.16 -6.50
C THR A 198 17.11 -16.04 -7.87
N LEU A 199 17.44 -14.95 -8.57
CA LEU A 199 16.85 -14.57 -9.84
C LEU A 199 17.91 -14.47 -10.92
N THR A 200 17.48 -14.54 -12.17
CA THR A 200 18.31 -14.28 -13.34
C THR A 200 17.81 -13.00 -13.99
N ASP A 201 18.70 -12.02 -14.17
CA ASP A 201 18.34 -10.79 -14.90
C ASP A 201 18.31 -11.03 -16.42
N ARG A 202 17.86 -10.02 -17.18
CA ARG A 202 17.79 -10.06 -18.65
C ARG A 202 19.14 -10.28 -19.35
N THR A 203 20.26 -10.09 -18.64
CA THR A 203 21.61 -10.34 -19.16
C THR A 203 22.07 -11.78 -18.93
N GLY A 204 21.29 -12.58 -18.19
CA GLY A 204 21.64 -13.94 -17.79
C GLY A 204 22.45 -14.00 -16.48
N ARG A 205 22.65 -12.87 -15.78
CA ARG A 205 23.38 -12.85 -14.51
C ARG A 205 22.48 -13.34 -13.39
N TRP A 206 23.01 -14.27 -12.60
CA TRP A 206 22.39 -14.71 -11.36
C TRP A 206 22.61 -13.69 -10.25
N THR A 207 21.53 -13.32 -9.57
CA THR A 207 21.55 -12.39 -8.45
C THR A 207 20.74 -12.98 -7.30
N LYS A 208 21.29 -12.90 -6.09
CA LYS A 208 20.56 -13.20 -4.85
C LYS A 208 20.00 -11.90 -4.27
N LEU A 209 18.71 -11.88 -3.99
CA LEU A 209 18.02 -10.78 -3.33
C LEU A 209 17.58 -11.23 -1.93
N ASP A 210 17.87 -10.41 -0.93
CA ASP A 210 17.22 -10.48 0.38
C ASP A 210 16.14 -9.40 0.44
N ALA A 211 14.93 -9.78 0.84
CA ALA A 211 13.78 -8.90 0.84
C ALA A 211 13.10 -8.83 2.20
N ILE A 212 12.47 -7.69 2.49
CA ILE A 212 11.82 -7.40 3.77
C ILE A 212 10.63 -6.45 3.58
N ILE A 213 9.56 -6.68 4.33
CA ILE A 213 8.53 -5.66 4.59
C ILE A 213 9.10 -4.71 5.66
N GLU A 214 9.62 -3.54 5.26
CA GLU A 214 10.25 -2.58 6.16
C GLU A 214 9.23 -1.86 7.04
N LYS A 215 8.09 -1.51 6.47
CA LYS A 215 7.08 -0.66 7.12
C LYS A 215 5.68 -1.10 6.72
N VAL A 216 4.77 -1.07 7.69
CA VAL A 216 3.32 -1.18 7.47
C VAL A 216 2.65 -0.01 8.14
N GLU A 217 1.86 0.73 7.38
CA GLU A 217 1.15 1.91 7.86
C GLU A 217 -0.27 2.00 7.28
N VAL A 218 -1.13 2.81 7.88
CA VAL A 218 -2.49 3.05 7.39
C VAL A 218 -2.56 4.48 6.86
N VAL A 219 -2.84 4.61 5.56
CA VAL A 219 -2.99 5.89 4.85
C VAL A 219 -4.37 5.91 4.20
N ASP A 220 -5.18 6.91 4.55
CA ASP A 220 -6.61 7.03 4.20
C ASP A 220 -7.41 5.73 4.44
N GLY A 221 -7.21 5.10 5.61
CA GLY A 221 -7.94 3.89 5.99
C GLY A 221 -7.54 2.63 5.22
N LYS A 222 -6.49 2.67 4.41
CA LYS A 222 -5.93 1.52 3.68
C LYS A 222 -4.53 1.21 4.16
N LYS A 223 -4.18 -0.06 4.33
CA LYS A 223 -2.80 -0.42 4.65
C LYS A 223 -1.88 -0.21 3.45
N GLN A 224 -0.68 0.28 3.73
CA GLN A 224 0.43 0.38 2.81
C GLN A 224 1.63 -0.38 3.37
N TYR A 225 2.33 -1.08 2.48
CA TYR A 225 3.48 -1.93 2.77
C TYR A 225 4.68 -1.40 2.01
N THR A 226 5.69 -0.92 2.72
CA THR A 226 6.99 -0.58 2.12
C THR A 226 7.84 -1.83 2.11
N ILE A 227 8.19 -2.30 0.92
CA ILE A 227 8.96 -3.52 0.71
C ILE A 227 10.28 -3.16 0.06
N ARG A 228 11.37 -3.69 0.62
CA ARG A 228 12.72 -3.54 0.09
C ARG A 228 13.23 -4.88 -0.41
N HIS A 229 13.80 -4.88 -1.61
CA HIS A 229 14.62 -5.96 -2.17
C HIS A 229 16.06 -5.46 -2.30
N GLN A 230 17.00 -6.14 -1.67
CA GLN A 230 18.42 -5.77 -1.64
C GLN A 230 19.25 -6.85 -2.33
N GLU A 231 20.08 -6.48 -3.31
CA GLU A 231 21.07 -7.42 -3.85
C GLU A 231 22.17 -7.67 -2.81
N VAL A 232 22.41 -8.96 -2.54
CA VAL A 232 23.37 -9.37 -1.52
C VAL A 232 24.79 -8.97 -1.94
N GLY A 233 25.46 -8.24 -1.05
CA GLY A 233 26.85 -7.81 -1.25
C GLY A 233 27.03 -6.60 -2.18
N THR A 234 25.95 -5.93 -2.59
CA THR A 234 26.01 -4.68 -3.35
C THR A 234 25.17 -3.59 -2.69
N SER A 235 25.30 -2.35 -3.16
CA SER A 235 24.42 -1.24 -2.75
C SER A 235 23.07 -1.25 -3.48
N TYR A 236 22.91 -2.06 -4.53
CA TYR A 236 21.72 -2.07 -5.37
C TYR A 236 20.47 -2.53 -4.61
N TYR A 237 19.39 -1.77 -4.74
CA TYR A 237 18.10 -2.10 -4.16
C TYR A 237 16.95 -1.71 -5.08
N GLU A 238 15.80 -2.31 -4.78
CA GLU A 238 14.49 -1.89 -5.25
C GLU A 238 13.59 -1.67 -4.03
N LEU A 239 12.83 -0.57 -4.01
CA LEU A 239 11.85 -0.26 -3.00
C LEU A 239 10.48 -0.17 -3.67
N ARG A 240 9.45 -0.79 -3.08
CA ARG A 240 8.06 -0.68 -3.53
C ARG A 240 7.16 -0.29 -2.38
N VAL A 241 6.16 0.52 -2.68
CA VAL A 241 5.02 0.72 -1.78
C VAL A 241 3.82 0.03 -2.41
N ILE A 242 3.21 -0.91 -1.67
CA ILE A 242 2.02 -1.64 -2.10
C ILE A 242 0.85 -1.22 -1.21
N ARG A 243 -0.27 -0.81 -1.78
CA ARG A 243 -1.46 -0.35 -1.05
C ARG A 243 -2.63 -1.29 -1.28
N GLU A 244 -3.38 -1.57 -0.20
CA GLU A 244 -4.62 -2.36 -0.28
C GLU A 244 -5.57 -1.83 -1.37
N GLY A 245 -6.04 -2.74 -2.23
CA GLY A 245 -6.94 -2.49 -3.35
C GLY A 245 -6.30 -1.81 -4.56
N ALA A 246 -5.06 -1.34 -4.48
CA ALA A 246 -4.40 -0.58 -5.55
C ALA A 246 -3.15 -1.25 -6.11
N GLY A 247 -2.56 -2.24 -5.44
CA GLY A 247 -1.31 -2.86 -5.87
C GLY A 247 -0.10 -1.97 -5.63
N VAL A 248 0.89 -2.02 -6.53
CA VAL A 248 2.10 -1.20 -6.45
C VAL A 248 1.73 0.27 -6.69
N ILE A 249 1.95 1.14 -5.72
CA ILE A 249 1.67 2.59 -5.84
C ILE A 249 2.94 3.44 -5.95
N ALA A 250 4.11 2.87 -5.66
CA ALA A 250 5.39 3.52 -5.88
C ALA A 250 6.49 2.48 -6.09
N PHE A 251 7.48 2.86 -6.88
CA PHE A 251 8.70 2.09 -7.12
C PHE A 251 9.90 3.04 -7.13
N GLU A 252 10.99 2.60 -6.52
CA GLU A 252 12.28 3.26 -6.57
C GLU A 252 13.38 2.21 -6.74
N LYS A 253 14.44 2.54 -7.50
CA LYS A 253 15.66 1.73 -7.57
C LYS A 253 16.88 2.64 -7.71
N LEU A 254 18.06 2.08 -7.47
CA LEU A 254 19.29 2.72 -7.91
C LEU A 254 19.50 2.53 -9.42
N LEU A 255 19.60 3.64 -10.14
CA LEU A 255 20.13 3.66 -11.50
C LEU A 255 21.64 3.87 -11.42
N GLN A 256 22.40 2.96 -12.03
CA GLN A 256 23.84 3.09 -12.16
C GLN A 256 24.18 3.77 -13.48
N LEU A 257 24.79 4.95 -13.40
CA LEU A 257 25.57 5.54 -14.50
C LEU A 257 27.06 5.24 -14.30
N THR A 258 27.90 5.62 -15.26
CA THR A 258 29.32 5.22 -15.36
C THR A 258 30.07 5.27 -14.03
N ASP A 259 29.92 6.34 -13.25
CA ASP A 259 30.67 6.52 -11.99
C ASP A 259 29.77 6.82 -10.78
N GLU A 260 28.45 6.95 -10.95
CA GLU A 260 27.53 7.32 -9.89
C GLU A 260 26.23 6.50 -9.93
N ALA A 261 25.72 6.18 -8.74
CA ALA A 261 24.41 5.59 -8.57
C ALA A 261 23.49 6.60 -7.88
N PHE A 262 22.29 6.80 -8.41
CA PHE A 262 21.28 7.66 -7.80
C PHE A 262 19.89 7.02 -7.88
N PRO A 263 18.98 7.36 -6.96
CA PRO A 263 17.63 6.82 -6.96
C PRO A 263 16.83 7.39 -8.14
N VAL A 264 16.13 6.50 -8.84
CA VAL A 264 15.10 6.83 -9.82
C VAL A 264 13.81 6.16 -9.41
N SER A 265 12.68 6.83 -9.64
CA SER A 265 11.39 6.36 -9.15
C SER A 265 10.25 6.68 -10.10
N TYR A 266 9.15 5.98 -9.89
CA TYR A 266 7.84 6.35 -10.41
C TYR A 266 6.79 6.08 -9.33
N SER A 267 5.67 6.80 -9.40
CA SER A 267 4.57 6.66 -8.44
C SER A 267 3.22 6.75 -9.12
N LEU A 268 2.22 6.12 -8.52
CA LEU A 268 0.86 6.11 -8.98
C LEU A 268 0.31 7.52 -8.84
N TYR A 269 0.11 8.15 -9.97
CA TYR A 269 -0.48 9.47 -10.07
C TYR A 269 -2.00 9.37 -9.91
N MET A 270 -2.61 8.40 -10.59
CA MET A 270 -4.05 8.15 -10.54
C MET A 270 -4.33 6.66 -10.72
N GLY A 271 -5.29 6.13 -9.95
CA GLY A 271 -5.74 4.76 -10.13
C GLY A 271 -7.20 4.60 -9.74
N GLY A 272 -7.89 3.67 -10.40
CA GLY A 272 -9.33 3.45 -10.26
C GLY A 272 -9.98 3.14 -11.59
N GLN A 273 -11.30 2.98 -11.60
CA GLN A 273 -12.07 3.07 -12.84
C GLN A 273 -12.05 4.50 -13.34
N LEU A 274 -11.43 4.70 -14.51
CA LEU A 274 -11.28 6.02 -15.10
C LEU A 274 -12.45 6.34 -15.99
N THR A 275 -12.97 7.55 -15.82
CA THR A 275 -14.00 8.12 -16.67
C THR A 275 -13.58 9.52 -17.10
N GLU A 276 -13.78 9.85 -18.37
CA GLU A 276 -13.63 11.23 -18.84
C GLU A 276 -14.83 12.05 -18.40
N VAL A 277 -14.58 13.13 -17.66
CA VAL A 277 -15.62 14.03 -17.18
C VAL A 277 -15.24 15.46 -17.59
N SER A 278 -16.18 16.18 -18.19
CA SER A 278 -16.03 17.60 -18.44
C SER A 278 -16.33 18.38 -17.16
N LEU A 279 -15.33 19.05 -16.61
CA LEU A 279 -15.41 19.85 -15.38
C LEU A 279 -15.32 21.33 -15.72
N THR A 280 -16.06 22.16 -14.98
CA THR A 280 -15.91 23.61 -15.05
C THR A 280 -14.97 24.06 -13.93
N LEU A 281 -13.85 24.68 -14.29
CA LEU A 281 -12.83 25.19 -13.36
C LEU A 281 -12.83 26.71 -13.41
N TYR A 282 -12.83 27.37 -12.25
CA TYR A 282 -12.87 28.83 -12.18
C TYR A 282 -11.48 29.40 -11.88
N PHE A 283 -10.95 30.23 -12.76
CA PHE A 283 -9.63 30.87 -12.62
C PHE A 283 -9.75 32.40 -12.63
N ALA A 284 -8.73 33.09 -12.12
CA ALA A 284 -8.75 34.54 -12.04
C ALA A 284 -8.60 35.20 -13.41
N THR A 285 -9.25 36.35 -13.60
CA THR A 285 -8.98 37.25 -14.73
C THR A 285 -7.55 37.82 -14.63
N PRO A 286 -6.98 38.35 -15.72
CA PRO A 286 -5.63 38.94 -15.70
C PRO A 286 -5.47 40.10 -14.71
N ASN A 287 -6.57 40.80 -14.38
CA ASN A 287 -6.60 41.91 -13.44
C ASN A 287 -7.01 41.51 -12.01
N ALA A 288 -7.28 40.23 -11.75
CA ALA A 288 -7.76 39.70 -10.47
C ALA A 288 -9.03 40.41 -9.93
N ASP A 289 -9.93 40.82 -10.82
CA ASP A 289 -11.20 41.47 -10.52
C ASP A 289 -12.41 40.53 -10.63
N GLY A 290 -12.19 39.26 -11.00
CA GLY A 290 -13.22 38.24 -11.06
C GLY A 290 -12.68 36.87 -11.47
N LEU A 291 -13.59 35.90 -11.51
CA LEU A 291 -13.32 34.55 -11.99
C LEU A 291 -14.01 34.31 -13.33
N LEU A 292 -13.34 33.57 -14.20
CA LEU A 292 -13.92 33.08 -15.45
C LEU A 292 -13.85 31.54 -15.50
N PRO A 293 -14.88 30.88 -16.03
CA PRO A 293 -14.91 29.44 -16.17
C PRO A 293 -14.04 28.97 -17.35
N GLU A 294 -13.35 27.86 -17.15
CA GLU A 294 -12.70 27.07 -18.19
C GLU A 294 -13.29 25.65 -18.14
N SER A 295 -13.78 25.15 -19.28
CA SER A 295 -14.23 23.76 -19.40
C SER A 295 -13.05 22.86 -19.73
N ARG A 296 -12.82 21.85 -18.90
CA ARG A 296 -11.70 20.92 -19.04
C ARG A 296 -12.18 19.47 -18.93
N THR A 297 -11.86 18.66 -19.94
CA THR A 297 -12.03 17.21 -19.84
C THR A 297 -10.93 16.65 -18.96
N MET A 298 -11.30 15.95 -17.90
CA MET A 298 -10.38 15.36 -16.94
C MET A 298 -10.67 13.88 -16.77
N LEU A 299 -9.61 13.08 -16.58
CA LEU A 299 -9.75 11.71 -16.13
C LEU A 299 -10.10 11.71 -14.64
N VAL A 300 -11.19 11.04 -14.30
CA VAL A 300 -11.69 10.91 -12.94
C VAL A 300 -11.67 9.45 -12.54
N ALA A 301 -10.89 9.15 -11.50
CA ALA A 301 -10.85 7.83 -10.87
C ALA A 301 -12.00 7.65 -9.88
N ASP A 302 -12.71 6.52 -9.98
CA ASP A 302 -13.73 6.06 -9.04
C ASP A 302 -14.79 7.12 -8.72
N GLY A 303 -15.13 7.95 -9.72
CA GLY A 303 -16.11 9.03 -9.56
C GLY A 303 -15.68 10.17 -8.61
N ALA A 304 -14.40 10.25 -8.24
CA ALA A 304 -13.84 11.28 -7.36
C ALA A 304 -13.74 12.67 -8.03
N VAL A 305 -14.86 13.17 -8.55
CA VAL A 305 -14.95 14.41 -9.34
C VAL A 305 -14.47 15.65 -8.59
N ALA A 306 -14.72 15.74 -7.28
CA ALA A 306 -14.26 16.86 -6.46
C ALA A 306 -12.73 16.89 -6.34
N LYS A 307 -12.10 15.71 -6.17
CA LYS A 307 -10.64 15.59 -6.17
C LYS A 307 -10.05 16.01 -7.51
N ALA A 308 -10.61 15.51 -8.61
CA ALA A 308 -10.17 15.87 -9.96
C ALA A 308 -10.30 17.38 -10.21
N ALA A 309 -11.41 18.00 -9.80
CA ALA A 309 -11.62 19.44 -9.97
C ALA A 309 -10.56 20.28 -9.22
N VAL A 310 -10.27 19.93 -7.96
CA VAL A 310 -9.21 20.62 -7.19
C VAL A 310 -7.83 20.40 -7.80
N MET A 311 -7.52 19.19 -8.27
CA MET A 311 -6.27 18.95 -9.00
C MET A 311 -6.18 19.79 -10.28
N GLY A 312 -7.29 19.94 -11.01
CA GLY A 312 -7.37 20.82 -12.17
C GLY A 312 -7.04 22.27 -11.85
N LEU A 313 -7.49 22.79 -10.70
CA LEU A 313 -7.13 24.11 -10.21
C LEU A 313 -5.63 24.21 -9.87
N ILE A 314 -5.05 23.19 -9.24
CA ILE A 314 -3.63 23.13 -8.89
C ILE A 314 -2.75 23.16 -10.14
N TRP A 315 -3.15 22.49 -11.23
CA TRP A 315 -2.41 22.54 -12.50
C TRP A 315 -2.49 23.89 -13.21
N GLY A 316 -3.40 24.77 -12.76
CA GLY A 316 -3.59 26.08 -13.37
C GLY A 316 -4.43 26.05 -14.65
N PRO A 317 -4.73 27.22 -15.24
CA PRO A 317 -5.50 27.35 -16.47
C PRO A 317 -4.72 26.89 -17.70
N GLN A 318 -5.43 26.53 -18.77
CA GLN A 318 -4.85 26.27 -20.09
C GLN A 318 -4.95 27.49 -21.02
N SER A 319 -5.82 28.45 -20.68
CA SER A 319 -5.92 29.72 -21.41
C SER A 319 -4.94 30.77 -20.90
N ASP A 320 -4.22 31.42 -21.83
CA ASP A 320 -3.36 32.58 -21.55
C ASP A 320 -4.13 33.80 -21.00
N ASN A 321 -5.46 33.83 -21.16
CA ASN A 321 -6.32 34.90 -20.67
C ASN A 321 -6.76 34.69 -19.21
N LEU A 322 -6.29 33.64 -18.56
CA LEU A 322 -6.60 33.30 -17.18
C LEU A 322 -5.32 33.27 -16.35
N ARG A 323 -5.46 33.45 -15.04
CA ARG A 323 -4.35 33.40 -14.09
C ARG A 323 -4.57 32.28 -13.07
N PRO A 324 -3.50 31.57 -12.68
CA PRO A 324 -3.59 30.55 -11.64
C PRO A 324 -4.05 31.19 -10.33
N THR A 325 -4.86 30.44 -9.59
CA THR A 325 -5.45 30.86 -8.31
C THR A 325 -4.88 30.08 -7.14
N ILE A 326 -4.27 28.93 -7.40
CA ILE A 326 -3.60 28.12 -6.39
C ILE A 326 -2.10 28.45 -6.39
N PRO A 327 -1.48 28.70 -5.22
CA PRO A 327 -0.05 28.99 -5.15
C PRO A 327 0.84 27.87 -5.67
N ASP A 328 1.94 28.24 -6.32
CA ASP A 328 2.91 27.30 -6.87
C ASP A 328 3.46 26.37 -5.79
N GLY A 329 3.60 25.09 -6.13
CA GLY A 329 4.09 24.06 -5.22
C GLY A 329 3.04 23.48 -4.25
N THR A 330 1.79 23.97 -4.27
CA THR A 330 0.68 23.39 -3.50
C THR A 330 0.45 21.93 -3.89
N ARG A 331 0.36 21.05 -2.89
CA ARG A 331 -0.07 19.65 -3.06
C ARG A 331 -1.45 19.43 -2.45
N LEU A 332 -2.24 18.58 -3.08
CA LEU A 332 -3.50 18.10 -2.54
C LEU A 332 -3.24 16.88 -1.63
N LEU A 333 -3.47 17.03 -0.33
CA LEU A 333 -3.27 15.96 0.65
C LEU A 333 -4.51 15.07 0.75
N GLY A 334 -5.71 15.64 0.62
CA GLY A 334 -6.94 14.88 0.70
C GLY A 334 -8.19 15.65 0.29
N VAL A 335 -9.22 14.92 -0.14
CA VAL A 335 -10.57 15.43 -0.35
C VAL A 335 -11.55 14.43 0.25
N SER A 336 -12.49 14.94 1.05
CA SER A 336 -13.59 14.14 1.59
C SER A 336 -14.88 14.93 1.55
N ILE A 337 -16.01 14.24 1.36
CA ILE A 337 -17.33 14.84 1.34
C ILE A 337 -18.17 14.15 2.41
N ALA A 338 -18.67 14.93 3.36
CA ALA A 338 -19.56 14.46 4.41
C ALA A 338 -20.60 15.55 4.73
N ASP A 339 -21.87 15.16 4.84
CA ASP A 339 -22.97 16.06 5.25
C ASP A 339 -23.04 17.39 4.46
N GLY A 340 -22.84 17.33 3.14
CA GLY A 340 -22.84 18.51 2.27
C GLY A 340 -21.58 19.38 2.33
N ILE A 341 -20.58 19.00 3.15
CA ILE A 341 -19.33 19.73 3.30
C ILE A 341 -18.20 18.97 2.58
N CYS A 342 -17.58 19.62 1.59
CA CYS A 342 -16.35 19.16 0.99
C CYS A 342 -15.16 19.68 1.78
N THR A 343 -14.42 18.78 2.44
CA THR A 343 -13.17 19.11 3.12
C THR A 343 -12.01 18.86 2.19
N VAL A 344 -11.21 19.90 1.93
CA VAL A 344 -10.03 19.88 1.05
C VAL A 344 -8.80 20.19 1.90
N ASP A 345 -7.87 19.25 1.95
CA ASP A 345 -6.63 19.38 2.70
C ASP A 345 -5.47 19.65 1.76
N PHE A 346 -4.79 20.77 1.97
CA PHE A 346 -3.65 21.19 1.17
C PHE A 346 -2.35 21.12 1.96
N SER A 347 -1.23 21.02 1.25
CA SER A 347 0.09 21.17 1.85
C SER A 347 0.38 22.61 2.26
N ARG A 348 1.42 22.78 3.08
CA ARG A 348 1.81 24.07 3.65
C ARG A 348 2.07 25.18 2.61
N GLU A 349 2.56 24.81 1.44
CA GLU A 349 2.83 25.72 0.31
C GLU A 349 1.59 26.52 -0.14
N PHE A 350 0.38 26.00 0.10
CA PHE A 350 -0.87 26.72 -0.15
C PHE A 350 -0.95 28.06 0.58
N VAL A 351 -0.33 28.15 1.77
CA VAL A 351 -0.27 29.38 2.54
C VAL A 351 1.05 30.09 2.33
N ASP A 352 2.16 29.35 2.46
CA ASP A 352 3.50 29.94 2.54
C ASP A 352 3.95 30.57 1.20
N ASN A 353 3.48 30.05 0.06
CA ASN A 353 3.80 30.58 -1.27
C ASN A 353 2.72 31.53 -1.81
N HIS A 354 1.68 31.83 -1.04
CA HIS A 354 0.59 32.66 -1.51
C HIS A 354 1.08 34.11 -1.72
N PRO A 355 0.81 34.75 -2.88
CA PRO A 355 1.30 36.10 -3.19
C PRO A 355 0.73 37.18 -2.25
N GLY A 356 -0.36 36.85 -1.55
CA GLY A 356 -1.05 37.72 -0.59
C GLY A 356 -1.90 38.78 -1.28
N GLY A 357 -2.36 39.74 -0.48
CA GLY A 357 -3.23 40.82 -0.92
C GLY A 357 -4.70 40.39 -0.97
N SER A 358 -5.59 41.27 -0.53
CA SER A 358 -7.00 40.93 -0.38
C SER A 358 -7.66 40.43 -1.67
N ALA A 359 -7.27 40.99 -2.83
CA ALA A 359 -7.77 40.50 -4.12
C ALA A 359 -7.30 39.06 -4.42
N GLY A 360 -6.01 38.76 -4.22
CA GLY A 360 -5.46 37.41 -4.43
C GLY A 360 -6.10 36.39 -3.49
N GLU A 361 -6.19 36.72 -2.20
CA GLU A 361 -6.84 35.89 -1.18
C GLU A 361 -8.30 35.55 -1.57
N ILE A 362 -9.06 36.54 -2.04
CA ILE A 362 -10.45 36.35 -2.49
C ILE A 362 -10.50 35.47 -3.76
N MET A 363 -9.62 35.69 -4.73
CA MET A 363 -9.59 34.89 -5.97
C MET A 363 -9.28 33.42 -5.68
N THR A 364 -8.32 33.12 -4.81
CA THR A 364 -7.97 31.76 -4.41
C THR A 364 -9.15 31.04 -3.76
N LEU A 365 -9.77 31.65 -2.75
CA LEU A 365 -10.88 31.03 -2.02
C LEU A 365 -12.13 30.90 -2.89
N SER A 366 -12.46 31.93 -3.66
CA SER A 366 -13.62 31.91 -4.57
C SER A 366 -13.44 30.89 -5.69
N SER A 367 -12.21 30.74 -6.22
CA SER A 367 -11.90 29.77 -7.27
C SER A 367 -12.19 28.34 -6.83
N ILE A 368 -11.74 27.98 -5.62
CA ILE A 368 -12.00 26.67 -5.01
C ILE A 368 -13.50 26.49 -4.76
N LEU A 369 -14.15 27.50 -4.17
CA LEU A 369 -15.57 27.45 -3.82
C LEU A 369 -16.46 27.26 -5.05
N GLU A 370 -16.34 28.13 -6.06
CA GLU A 370 -17.17 28.10 -7.27
C GLU A 370 -16.94 26.81 -8.07
N THR A 371 -15.70 26.32 -8.12
CA THR A 371 -15.37 25.05 -8.77
C THR A 371 -16.00 23.87 -8.05
N LEU A 372 -16.06 23.86 -6.71
CA LEU A 372 -16.63 22.73 -5.96
C LEU A 372 -18.16 22.80 -5.83
N LYS A 373 -18.75 24.01 -5.78
CA LYS A 373 -20.21 24.19 -5.74
C LYS A 373 -20.92 23.81 -7.05
N GLN A 374 -20.18 23.49 -8.11
CA GLN A 374 -20.76 22.87 -9.30
C GLN A 374 -21.38 21.49 -9.01
N PHE A 375 -20.93 20.82 -7.93
CA PHE A 375 -21.40 19.49 -7.58
C PHE A 375 -22.61 19.58 -6.62
N PRO A 376 -23.77 19.00 -6.97
CA PRO A 376 -24.99 19.11 -6.16
C PRO A 376 -24.91 18.55 -4.74
N SER A 377 -23.91 17.70 -4.46
CA SER A 377 -23.66 17.13 -3.13
C SER A 377 -22.80 18.01 -2.22
N ILE A 378 -22.37 19.18 -2.70
CA ILE A 378 -21.46 20.09 -1.98
C ILE A 378 -22.13 21.45 -1.79
N ASP A 379 -22.51 21.74 -0.55
CA ASP A 379 -23.07 23.02 -0.13
C ASP A 379 -21.97 23.99 0.35
N LYS A 380 -20.94 23.46 1.03
CA LYS A 380 -19.87 24.24 1.66
C LYS A 380 -18.51 23.60 1.43
N VAL A 381 -17.46 24.42 1.51
CA VAL A 381 -16.07 23.94 1.38
C VAL A 381 -15.26 24.28 2.63
N GLN A 382 -14.73 23.28 3.32
CA GLN A 382 -13.78 23.45 4.41
C GLN A 382 -12.35 23.28 3.88
N ILE A 383 -11.50 24.27 4.08
CA ILE A 383 -10.07 24.16 3.79
C ILE A 383 -9.32 23.71 5.05
N LEU A 384 -8.40 22.75 4.89
CA LEU A 384 -7.38 22.36 5.86
C LEU A 384 -5.99 22.62 5.27
N VAL A 385 -5.02 22.83 6.15
CA VAL A 385 -3.60 22.88 5.79
C VAL A 385 -2.85 21.91 6.69
N GLU A 386 -2.20 20.91 6.11
CA GLU A 386 -1.52 19.83 6.84
C GLU A 386 -2.45 19.15 7.87
N GLY A 387 -3.70 18.89 7.46
CA GLY A 387 -4.73 18.25 8.29
C GLY A 387 -5.33 19.14 9.39
N GLN A 388 -4.93 20.42 9.48
CA GLN A 388 -5.38 21.33 10.53
C GLN A 388 -6.28 22.45 9.99
N LYS A 389 -7.32 22.78 10.78
CA LYS A 389 -8.15 23.98 10.59
C LYS A 389 -7.46 25.22 11.14
N GLY A 390 -7.88 26.40 10.67
CA GLY A 390 -7.47 27.67 11.26
C GLY A 390 -6.11 28.16 10.83
N ALA A 391 -5.56 27.63 9.73
CA ALA A 391 -4.48 28.32 9.03
C ALA A 391 -4.96 29.69 8.53
N THR A 392 -4.04 30.65 8.42
CA THR A 392 -4.37 31.99 7.92
C THR A 392 -3.82 32.15 6.51
N LEU A 393 -4.69 32.37 5.54
CA LEU A 393 -4.31 32.75 4.18
C LEU A 393 -4.31 34.27 4.08
N GLY A 394 -3.14 34.90 4.22
CA GLY A 394 -3.01 36.35 4.27
C GLY A 394 -3.78 36.93 5.47
N ASN A 395 -4.93 37.57 5.25
CA ASN A 395 -5.77 38.14 6.31
C ASN A 395 -7.00 37.29 6.64
N VAL A 396 -7.19 36.14 5.99
CA VAL A 396 -8.37 35.29 6.16
C VAL A 396 -8.04 34.09 7.05
N LEU A 397 -8.79 33.93 8.14
CA LEU A 397 -8.71 32.75 9.00
C LEU A 397 -9.56 31.61 8.41
N LEU A 398 -8.95 30.46 8.16
CA LEU A 398 -9.58 29.28 7.55
C LEU A 398 -10.15 28.33 8.63
N ASP A 399 -10.89 28.86 9.60
CA ASP A 399 -11.49 28.08 10.71
C ASP A 399 -12.92 27.61 10.42
N LYS A 400 -13.59 28.24 9.44
CA LYS A 400 -14.96 27.95 9.04
C LYS A 400 -15.06 27.52 7.57
N PRO A 401 -16.07 26.72 7.21
CA PRO A 401 -16.39 26.44 5.82
C PRO A 401 -16.73 27.72 5.04
N LEU A 402 -16.28 27.77 3.79
CA LEU A 402 -16.66 28.76 2.77
C LEU A 402 -18.08 28.46 2.28
N GLU A 403 -18.83 29.53 1.96
CA GLU A 403 -20.24 29.49 1.54
C GLU A 403 -20.51 30.28 0.26
#